data_AF-A0A151JN31-F1
#
_entry.id   AF-A0A151JN31-F1
#
_cell.length_a   1.000
_cell.length_b   1.000
_cell.length_c   1.000
_cell.angle_alpha   90.00
_cell.angle_beta   90.00
_cell.angle_gamma   90.00
#
_symmetry.space_group_name_H-M   'P 1'
#
loop_
_entity.id
_entity.type
_entity.pdbx_description
1 polymer ?
#
loop_
_entity_poly.entity_id
_entity_poly.type
_entity_poly.pdbx_seq_one_letter_code
_entity_poly.pdbx_strand_id
1 'polypeptide(L)'
;MSQIGGTTVAKNVRNIMAEIIGYEVAQAYTWTGQKKTLSMKNSKLADTIIAIVLKYDNNTIAEIEACMQEWLRRSGDRMRALKKK
;
A
#
# COMPACT_ATOMS: atom_id res chain seq x y z
N MET A 1 1.15 2.93 19.90
CA MET A 1 2.14 3.10 18.82
C MET A 1 1.76 2.17 17.69
N SER A 2 1.49 2.68 16.49
CA SER A 2 1.29 1.87 15.30
C SER A 2 2.56 1.07 15.02
N GLN A 3 2.48 -0.26 14.94
CA GLN A 3 3.63 -1.08 14.54
C GLN A 3 3.87 -0.89 13.03
N ILE A 4 4.76 0.04 12.68
CA ILE A 4 5.36 0.10 11.36
C ILE A 4 6.31 -1.11 11.26
N GLY A 5 6.06 -2.03 10.34
CA GLY A 5 6.77 -3.30 10.25
C GLY A 5 5.84 -4.52 10.14
N GLY A 6 6.41 -5.71 9.97
CA GLY A 6 5.70 -6.97 9.95
C GLY A 6 6.66 -8.11 9.67
N THR A 7 6.31 -9.33 10.09
CA THR A 7 7.14 -10.53 9.86
C THR A 7 7.07 -11.03 8.41
N THR A 8 6.21 -10.45 7.58
CA THR A 8 6.05 -10.78 6.16
C THR A 8 5.96 -9.50 5.34
N VAL A 9 6.39 -9.56 4.08
CA VAL A 9 6.34 -8.45 3.11
C VAL A 9 4.95 -7.83 3.06
N ALA A 10 3.92 -8.67 2.91
CA ALA A 10 2.54 -8.24 2.80
C ALA A 10 2.06 -7.51 4.07
N LYS A 11 2.46 -7.97 5.25
CA LYS A 11 2.10 -7.32 6.52
C LYS A 11 2.85 -5.98 6.68
N ASN A 12 4.13 -5.97 6.34
CA ASN A 12 4.97 -4.78 6.39
C ASN A 12 4.44 -3.68 5.45
N VAL A 13 4.23 -4.01 4.17
CA VAL A 13 3.61 -3.11 3.17
C VAL A 13 2.24 -2.62 3.65
N ARG A 14 1.37 -3.51 4.15
CA ARG A 14 0.04 -3.12 4.63
C ARG A 14 0.11 -2.10 5.76
N ASN A 15 1.01 -2.31 6.73
CA ASN A 15 1.14 -1.44 7.89
C ASN A 15 1.69 -0.07 7.49
N ILE A 16 2.73 -0.05 6.63
CA ILE A 16 3.28 1.20 6.08
C ILE A 16 2.21 1.97 5.28
N MET A 17 1.47 1.30 4.39
CA MET A 17 0.45 1.96 3.58
C MET A 17 -0.75 2.45 4.41
N ALA A 18 -1.14 1.71 5.45
CA ALA A 18 -2.20 2.16 6.35
C ALA A 18 -1.80 3.41 7.13
N GLU A 19 -0.54 3.51 7.55
CA GLU A 19 -0.03 4.65 8.32
C GLU A 19 0.20 5.90 7.44
N ILE A 20 0.75 5.74 6.23
CA ILE A 20 1.10 6.90 5.39
C ILE A 20 -0.09 7.43 4.59
N ILE A 21 -0.86 6.53 3.99
CA ILE A 21 -1.88 6.89 3.00
C ILE A 21 -3.28 6.75 3.60
N GLY A 22 -3.50 5.77 4.48
CA GLY A 22 -4.84 5.48 5.00
C GLY A 22 -5.81 4.99 3.93
N TYR A 23 -7.02 4.60 4.33
CA TYR A 23 -7.96 3.95 3.41
C TYR A 23 -8.71 4.94 2.52
N GLU A 24 -8.95 6.16 3.02
CA GLU A 24 -9.66 7.22 2.30
C GLU A 24 -8.86 7.71 1.11
N VAL A 25 -7.61 8.14 1.32
CA VAL A 25 -6.73 8.60 0.25
C VAL A 25 -6.44 7.46 -0.72
N ALA A 26 -6.28 6.23 -0.24
CA ALA A 26 -6.09 5.06 -1.09
C ALA A 26 -7.22 4.78 -2.09
N GLN A 27 -8.43 5.33 -1.91
CA GLN A 27 -9.49 5.22 -2.92
C GLN A 27 -9.23 6.09 -4.16
N ALA A 28 -8.46 7.17 -4.01
CA ALA A 28 -8.10 8.06 -5.11
C ALA A 28 -6.99 7.47 -6.00
N TYR A 29 -6.32 6.40 -5.56
CA TYR A 29 -5.18 5.81 -6.25
C TYR A 29 -5.49 4.40 -6.78
N THR A 30 -4.94 4.09 -7.94
CA THR A 30 -4.67 2.71 -8.38
C THR A 30 -3.19 2.58 -8.70
N TRP A 31 -2.73 1.36 -8.93
CA TRP A 31 -1.32 1.16 -9.26
C TRP A 31 -0.90 1.93 -10.52
N THR A 32 -1.70 1.84 -11.58
CA THR A 32 -1.40 2.43 -12.90
C THR A 32 -2.20 3.68 -13.24
N GLY A 33 -3.11 4.14 -12.37
CA GLY A 33 -3.94 5.33 -12.62
C GLY A 33 -5.15 5.10 -13.54
N GLN A 34 -5.74 3.90 -13.51
CA GLN A 34 -6.90 3.56 -14.35
C GLN A 34 -8.18 4.29 -13.90
N LYS A 35 -9.16 4.41 -14.80
CA LYS A 35 -10.52 4.95 -14.51
C LYS A 35 -10.50 6.31 -13.80
N LYS A 36 -9.65 7.23 -14.25
CA LYS A 36 -9.49 8.60 -13.69
C LYS A 36 -8.94 8.64 -12.25
N THR A 37 -8.28 7.58 -11.80
CA THR A 37 -7.56 7.56 -10.52
C THR A 37 -6.11 8.00 -10.69
N LEU A 38 -5.46 8.41 -9.61
CA LEU A 38 -4.04 8.73 -9.59
C LEU A 38 -3.18 7.46 -9.65
N SER A 39 -2.04 7.53 -10.33
CA SER A 39 -1.09 6.43 -10.43
C SER A 39 -0.15 6.42 -9.22
N MET A 40 -0.16 5.32 -8.45
CA MET A 40 0.79 5.12 -7.35
C MET A 40 2.18 4.75 -7.85
N LYS A 41 2.28 3.94 -8.92
CA LYS A 41 3.54 3.39 -9.43
C LYS A 41 4.60 4.47 -9.71
N ASN A 42 4.18 5.63 -10.19
CA ASN A 42 5.08 6.70 -10.61
C ASN A 42 5.35 7.73 -9.50
N SER A 43 4.93 7.46 -8.27
CA SER A 43 5.06 8.41 -7.16
C SER A 43 6.35 8.18 -6.37
N LYS A 44 6.93 9.27 -5.86
CA LYS A 44 8.05 9.18 -4.89
C LYS A 44 7.68 8.44 -3.62
N LEU A 45 6.40 8.41 -3.29
CA LEU A 45 5.90 7.62 -2.17
C LEU A 45 6.07 6.12 -2.43
N ALA A 46 5.77 5.64 -3.64
CA ALA A 46 5.98 4.23 -3.98
C ALA A 46 7.47 3.85 -3.96
N ASP A 47 8.33 4.67 -4.58
CA ASP A 47 9.79 4.51 -4.53
C ASP A 47 10.27 4.36 -3.07
N THR A 48 9.78 5.23 -2.18
CA THR A 48 10.18 5.26 -0.76
C THR A 48 9.72 4.00 -0.01
N ILE A 49 8.47 3.57 -0.22
CA ILE A 49 7.94 2.35 0.43
C ILE A 49 8.74 1.12 -0.02
N ILE A 50 9.04 1.00 -1.32
CA ILE A 50 9.84 -0.10 -1.87
C ILE A 50 11.24 -0.10 -1.24
N ALA A 51 11.91 1.05 -1.19
CA ALA A 51 13.23 1.17 -0.59
C ALA A 51 13.25 0.80 0.91
N ILE A 52 12.22 1.20 1.67
CA ILE A 52 12.08 0.83 3.08
C ILE A 52 11.95 -0.68 3.22
N VAL A 53 11.06 -1.32 2.47
CA VAL A 53 10.79 -2.75 2.62
C VAL A 53 11.97 -3.60 2.15
N LEU A 54 12.66 -3.20 1.08
CA LEU A 54 13.88 -3.87 0.59
C LEU A 54 15.03 -3.87 1.61
N LYS A 55 15.10 -2.85 2.48
CA LYS A 55 16.20 -2.74 3.45
C LYS A 55 16.13 -3.79 4.56
N TYR A 56 14.93 -4.26 4.90
CA TYR A 56 14.71 -5.11 6.08
C TYR A 56 14.45 -6.58 5.76
N ASP A 57 14.17 -6.92 4.49
CA ASP A 57 13.77 -8.25 4.07
C ASP A 57 14.43 -8.64 2.73
N ASN A 58 14.76 -9.93 2.54
CA ASN A 58 15.26 -10.47 1.25
C ASN A 58 14.13 -10.65 0.22
N ASN A 59 13.40 -9.57 -0.08
CA ASN A 59 12.27 -9.59 -0.99
C ASN A 59 12.65 -9.04 -2.37
N THR A 60 11.80 -9.28 -3.35
CA THR A 60 11.92 -8.65 -4.67
C THR A 60 11.07 -7.40 -4.77
N ILE A 61 11.47 -6.45 -5.63
CA ILE A 61 10.65 -5.29 -5.96
C ILE A 61 9.27 -5.74 -6.46
N ALA A 62 9.22 -6.76 -7.32
CA ALA A 62 7.97 -7.28 -7.89
C ALA A 62 7.00 -7.79 -6.81
N GLU A 63 7.48 -8.46 -5.77
CA GLU A 63 6.65 -8.92 -4.65
C GLU A 63 6.08 -7.76 -3.83
N ILE A 64 6.90 -6.74 -3.58
CA ILE A 64 6.49 -5.53 -2.86
C ILE A 64 5.42 -4.79 -3.67
N GLU A 65 5.66 -4.57 -4.96
CA GLU A 65 4.71 -3.95 -5.88
C GLU A 65 3.39 -4.73 -5.93
N ALA A 66 3.43 -6.06 -5.98
CA ALA A 66 2.24 -6.91 -5.95
C ALA A 66 1.44 -6.72 -4.65
N CYS A 67 2.13 -6.64 -3.51
CA CYS A 67 1.48 -6.36 -2.22
C CYS A 67 0.83 -4.96 -2.20
N MET A 68 1.51 -3.95 -2.74
CA MET A 68 0.99 -2.59 -2.82
C MET A 68 -0.23 -2.51 -3.75
N GLN A 69 -0.17 -3.18 -4.91
CA GLN A 69 -1.26 -3.29 -5.87
C GLN A 69 -2.51 -3.89 -5.23
N GLU A 70 -2.36 -5.04 -4.58
CA GLU A 70 -3.47 -5.72 -3.94
C GLU A 70 -4.02 -4.91 -2.76
N TRP A 71 -3.15 -4.22 -2.02
CA TRP A 71 -3.59 -3.33 -0.97
C TRP A 71 -4.44 -2.19 -1.54
N LEU A 72 -4.00 -1.47 -2.57
CA LEU A 72 -4.77 -0.38 -3.20
C LEU A 72 -6.11 -0.89 -3.74
N ARG A 73 -6.12 -2.04 -4.42
CA ARG A 73 -7.32 -2.63 -5.01
C ARG A 73 -8.44 -2.84 -3.98
N ARG A 74 -8.09 -3.19 -2.74
CA ARG A 74 -9.04 -3.42 -1.63
C ARG A 74 -9.37 -2.19 -0.79
N SER A 75 -8.94 -0.97 -1.17
CA SER A 75 -9.26 0.25 -0.40
C SER A 75 -10.77 0.48 -0.27
N GLY A 76 -11.53 0.20 -1.33
CA GLY A 76 -12.99 0.22 -1.33
C GLY A 76 -13.65 -0.72 -0.32
N ASP A 77 -13.16 -1.96 -0.23
CA ASP A 77 -13.67 -2.96 0.72
C ASP A 77 -13.41 -2.51 2.16
N ARG A 78 -12.21 -1.99 2.45
CA ARG A 78 -11.85 -1.51 3.79
C ARG A 78 -12.68 -0.31 4.23
N MET A 79 -12.96 0.63 3.32
CA MET A 79 -13.85 1.76 3.60
C MET A 79 -15.30 1.32 3.85
N ARG A 80 -15.81 0.34 3.10
CA ARG A 80 -17.14 -0.24 3.35
C ARG A 80 -17.21 -0.92 4.72
N ALA A 81 -16.16 -1.62 5.11
CA ALA A 81 -16.08 -2.27 6.42
C ALA A 81 -16.05 -1.25 7.57
N LEU A 82 -15.35 -0.12 7.41
CA LEU A 82 -15.34 0.97 8.39
C LEU A 82 -16.72 1.59 8.57
N LYS A 83 -17.46 1.85 7.48
CA LYS A 83 -18.80 2.46 7.53
C LYS A 83 -19.89 1.56 8.14
N LYS A 84 -19.62 0.27 8.31
CA LYS A 84 -20.55 -0.70 8.93
C LYS A 84 -20.37 -0.82 10.45
N LYS A 85 -19.29 -0.25 10.99
CA LYS A 85 -19.03 -0.17 12.43
C LYS A 85 -19.55 1.16 12.97
#